data_AF-A0A9E1NB38-F1
#
_entry.id   AF-A0A9E1NB38-F1
#
_cell.length_a   1.000
_cell.length_b   1.000
_cell.length_c   1.000
_cell.angle_alpha   90.00
_cell.angle_beta   90.00
_cell.angle_gamma   90.00
#
_symmetry.space_group_name_H-M   'P 1'
#
loop_
_entity.id
_entity.type
_entity.pdbx_description
1 polymer ?
#
loop_
_entity_poly.entity_id
_entity_poly.type
_entity_poly.pdbx_seq_one_letter_code
_entity_poly.pdbx_strand_id
1 'polypeptide(L)'
;MLQFATPAAAFSVDGIVTGADAYTSTFDLDFLVENIGGGGTNATRTGQLRLGRDGAAGNIFMHLTVPISVVDNVYGPDAFVLTTDWAPVKHEFAKLVGSDGFEFNIATTGGSKFVKVEYAKNDGNPNIKNNDGTVLLDVATSLELNLANGFGDNVATGGANPQSPDPAAPPAGWEQAIQYEFEFDGMLFAPGAIGPSALANGILHASPNKLDGDNKVLIPCLGIAAGQTGACEPTTPPPTAMSEP
;
A
#
# COMPACT_ATOMS: atom_id res chain seq x y z
N MET A 1 30.29 -4.50 -31.67
CA MET A 1 28.88 -4.66 -31.27
C MET A 1 28.59 -3.50 -30.33
N LEU A 2 27.78 -2.52 -30.73
CA LEU A 2 27.41 -1.39 -29.88
C LEU A 2 26.33 -1.87 -28.91
N GLN A 3 26.69 -1.97 -27.63
CA GLN A 3 25.75 -2.27 -26.57
C GLN A 3 25.00 -0.97 -26.25
N PHE A 4 23.75 -0.87 -26.70
CA PHE A 4 22.88 0.22 -26.29
C PHE A 4 22.57 0.02 -24.81
N ALA A 5 22.88 1.02 -23.99
CA ALA A 5 22.46 1.02 -22.60
C ALA A 5 20.93 0.96 -22.58
N THR A 6 20.38 -0.09 -21.96
CA THR A 6 18.96 -0.12 -21.64
C THR A 6 18.67 1.11 -20.79
N PRO A 7 17.67 1.94 -21.14
CA PRO A 7 17.29 3.04 -20.27
C PRO A 7 16.99 2.47 -18.89
N ALA A 8 17.52 3.09 -17.84
CA ALA A 8 17.18 2.73 -16.48
C ALA A 8 15.66 2.87 -16.33
N ALA A 9 15.02 1.83 -15.80
CA ALA A 9 13.62 1.90 -15.40
C ALA A 9 13.43 3.13 -14.48
N ALA A 10 12.39 3.92 -14.75
CA ALA A 10 12.06 5.07 -13.91
C ALA A 10 11.15 4.60 -12.77
N PHE A 11 11.11 5.37 -11.69
CA PHE A 11 10.08 5.22 -10.67
C PHE A 11 8.91 6.15 -11.00
N SER A 12 7.69 5.66 -10.81
CA SER A 12 6.45 6.44 -10.80
C SER A 12 5.88 6.45 -9.38
N VAL A 13 5.13 7.51 -9.04
CA VAL A 13 4.23 7.53 -7.88
C VAL A 13 2.84 7.85 -8.44
N ASP A 14 2.13 6.81 -8.85
CA ASP A 14 0.81 6.92 -9.51
C ASP A 14 -0.25 5.98 -8.91
N GLY A 15 0.14 5.23 -7.88
CA GLY A 15 -0.76 4.39 -7.10
C GLY A 15 -0.91 2.97 -7.66
N ILE A 16 -0.11 2.58 -8.65
CA ILE A 16 -0.10 1.24 -9.22
C ILE A 16 1.30 0.80 -9.63
N VAL A 17 1.67 -0.44 -9.28
CA VAL A 17 2.90 -1.02 -9.83
C VAL A 17 2.69 -1.53 -11.24
N THR A 18 3.49 -0.98 -12.14
CA THR A 18 3.62 -1.42 -13.52
C THR A 18 4.91 -2.22 -13.72
N GLY A 19 4.99 -2.97 -14.82
CA GLY A 19 6.23 -3.66 -15.19
C GLY A 19 7.40 -2.74 -15.56
N ALA A 20 7.19 -1.42 -15.57
CA ALA A 20 8.19 -0.41 -15.86
C ALA A 20 8.87 0.16 -14.61
N ASP A 21 8.33 -0.10 -13.40
CA ASP A 21 8.86 0.49 -12.17
C ASP A 21 10.12 -0.20 -11.68
N ALA A 22 11.10 0.59 -11.25
CA ALA A 22 12.45 0.14 -10.94
C ALA A 22 12.65 -0.43 -9.53
N TYR A 23 11.61 -1.03 -8.91
CA TYR A 23 11.74 -1.63 -7.59
C TYR A 23 12.79 -2.75 -7.59
N THR A 24 13.75 -2.66 -6.67
CA THR A 24 14.92 -3.55 -6.63
C THR A 24 14.84 -4.62 -5.54
N SER A 25 13.97 -4.42 -4.55
CA SER A 25 13.74 -5.35 -3.45
C SER A 25 12.26 -5.58 -3.28
N THR A 26 11.86 -6.83 -3.10
CA THR A 26 10.46 -7.23 -2.85
C THR A 26 10.40 -8.17 -1.65
N PHE A 27 9.41 -7.96 -0.78
CA PHE A 27 9.16 -8.73 0.43
C PHE A 27 7.71 -9.17 0.46
N ASP A 28 7.47 -10.43 0.81
CA ASP A 28 6.14 -10.92 1.15
C ASP A 28 5.77 -10.45 2.56
N LEU A 29 4.55 -9.95 2.67
CA LEU A 29 4.00 -9.46 3.91
C LEU A 29 2.85 -10.35 4.38
N ASP A 30 2.87 -10.66 5.68
CA ASP A 30 1.73 -11.22 6.39
C ASP A 30 0.90 -10.07 6.96
N PHE A 31 -0.44 -10.19 6.89
CA PHE A 31 -1.38 -9.20 7.44
C PHE A 31 -2.23 -9.84 8.53
N LEU A 32 -2.42 -9.11 9.63
CA LEU A 32 -3.26 -9.52 10.76
C LEU A 32 -4.42 -8.53 10.92
N VAL A 33 -5.65 -9.02 10.95
CA VAL A 33 -6.82 -8.16 11.22
C VAL A 33 -7.19 -8.24 12.70
N GLU A 34 -7.28 -7.08 13.33
CA GLU A 34 -7.70 -6.94 14.73
C GLU A 34 -9.17 -7.41 14.87
N ASN A 35 -9.50 -8.16 15.92
CA ASN A 35 -10.87 -8.48 16.35
C ASN A 35 -11.88 -8.98 15.29
N ILE A 36 -11.63 -10.14 14.69
CA ILE A 36 -12.74 -10.98 14.17
C ILE A 36 -13.26 -11.82 15.34
N GLY A 37 -14.17 -11.26 16.14
CA GLY A 37 -15.17 -11.99 16.95
C GLY A 37 -14.81 -13.32 17.64
N GLY A 38 -13.56 -13.55 18.07
CA GLY A 38 -13.18 -14.83 18.67
C GLY A 38 -11.69 -15.20 18.56
N GLY A 39 -10.79 -14.40 19.13
CA GLY A 39 -9.46 -14.84 19.57
C GLY A 39 -8.49 -15.42 18.51
N GLY A 40 -8.82 -15.36 17.22
CA GLY A 40 -7.98 -15.86 16.12
C GLY A 40 -7.36 -14.73 15.32
N THR A 41 -6.03 -14.71 15.23
CA THR A 41 -5.27 -13.96 14.23
C THR A 41 -5.25 -14.75 12.93
N ASN A 42 -6.06 -14.36 11.94
CA ASN A 42 -5.91 -14.91 10.59
C ASN A 42 -4.76 -14.17 9.89
N ALA A 43 -3.58 -14.78 9.85
CA ALA A 43 -2.50 -14.33 9.00
C ALA A 43 -2.85 -14.70 7.56
N THR A 44 -3.19 -13.69 6.76
CA THR A 44 -3.41 -13.90 5.32
C THR A 44 -2.13 -13.52 4.61
N ARG A 45 -1.54 -14.48 3.89
CA ARG A 45 -0.30 -14.29 3.12
C ARG A 45 -0.67 -13.94 1.70
N THR A 46 -0.20 -12.80 1.17
CA THR A 46 -0.15 -12.46 -0.28
C THR A 46 0.11 -10.99 -0.58
N GLY A 47 0.15 -10.09 0.41
CA GLY A 47 0.54 -8.70 0.11
C GLY A 47 2.06 -8.55 -0.03
N GLN A 48 2.49 -7.42 -0.55
CA GLN A 48 3.88 -7.20 -0.94
C GLN A 48 4.35 -5.81 -0.55
N LEU A 49 5.60 -5.74 -0.06
CA LEU A 49 6.36 -4.51 0.06
C LEU A 49 7.43 -4.50 -1.03
N ARG A 50 7.45 -3.45 -1.83
CA ARG A 50 8.52 -3.20 -2.80
C ARG A 50 9.28 -1.96 -2.42
N LEU A 51 10.60 -2.01 -2.57
CA LEU A 51 11.50 -0.92 -2.25
C LEU A 51 12.46 -0.67 -3.41
N GLY A 52 12.70 0.59 -3.70
CA GLY A 52 13.61 1.05 -4.73
C GLY A 52 14.31 2.34 -4.31
N ARG A 53 15.43 2.62 -4.98
CA ARG A 53 16.16 3.87 -4.80
C ARG A 53 16.64 4.37 -6.15
N ASP A 54 16.43 5.66 -6.42
CA ASP A 54 16.95 6.31 -7.63
C ASP A 54 18.47 6.54 -7.50
N GLY A 55 19.24 5.53 -7.86
CA GLY A 55 20.69 5.53 -7.69
C GLY A 55 21.13 5.50 -6.22
N ALA A 56 22.44 5.69 -5.98
CA ALA A 56 23.03 5.51 -4.65
C ALA A 56 22.64 6.61 -3.64
N ALA A 57 22.30 7.80 -4.13
CA ALA A 57 22.01 8.98 -3.30
C ALA A 57 20.61 9.57 -3.54
N GLY A 58 19.85 9.08 -4.53
CA GLY A 58 18.54 9.64 -4.82
C GLY A 58 17.43 9.12 -3.91
N ASN A 59 16.23 9.51 -4.28
CA ASN A 59 14.99 9.30 -3.53
C ASN A 59 14.65 7.83 -3.39
N ILE A 60 13.80 7.56 -2.42
CA ILE A 60 13.43 6.21 -2.02
C ILE A 60 11.98 6.01 -2.38
N PHE A 61 11.72 4.91 -3.08
CA PHE A 61 10.39 4.55 -3.52
C PHE A 61 9.95 3.33 -2.74
N MET A 62 8.76 3.43 -2.15
CA MET A 62 8.12 2.33 -1.44
C MET A 62 6.75 2.09 -2.05
N HIS A 63 6.45 0.82 -2.31
CA HIS A 63 5.11 0.39 -2.67
C HIS A 63 4.63 -0.68 -1.71
N LEU A 64 3.39 -0.53 -1.26
CA LEU A 64 2.69 -1.50 -0.43
C LEU A 64 1.46 -2.00 -1.21
N THR A 65 1.39 -3.29 -1.48
CA THR A 65 0.16 -3.97 -1.93
C THR A 65 -0.47 -4.70 -0.77
N VAL A 66 -1.73 -4.39 -0.50
CA VAL A 66 -2.56 -5.09 0.49
C VAL A 66 -3.35 -6.19 -0.22
N PRO A 67 -3.43 -7.42 0.33
CA PRO A 67 -4.10 -8.50 -0.37
C PRO A 67 -5.61 -8.29 -0.43
N ILE A 68 -6.20 -8.52 -1.61
CA ILE A 68 -7.65 -8.40 -1.86
C ILE A 68 -8.49 -9.28 -0.95
N SER A 69 -7.91 -10.32 -0.33
CA SER A 69 -8.61 -11.17 0.64
C SER A 69 -8.85 -10.49 1.99
N VAL A 70 -8.12 -9.43 2.29
CA VAL A 70 -8.24 -8.64 3.53
C VAL A 70 -9.08 -7.40 3.27
N VAL A 71 -8.77 -6.67 2.21
CA VAL A 71 -9.46 -5.45 1.79
C VAL A 71 -9.28 -5.26 0.28
N ASP A 72 -10.29 -4.74 -0.41
CA ASP A 72 -10.19 -4.34 -1.82
C ASP A 72 -10.74 -2.92 -2.04
N ASN A 73 -10.58 -2.41 -3.25
CA ASN A 73 -11.12 -1.13 -3.70
C ASN A 73 -12.52 -1.25 -4.36
N VAL A 74 -13.29 -2.29 -4.04
CA VAL A 74 -14.61 -2.52 -4.64
C VAL A 74 -15.70 -2.02 -3.69
N TYR A 75 -16.46 -1.00 -4.12
CA TYR A 75 -17.53 -0.36 -3.32
C TYR A 75 -18.77 -0.15 -4.17
N GLY A 76 -19.96 -0.54 -3.69
CA GLY A 76 -21.16 -0.61 -4.51
C GLY A 76 -22.45 -1.15 -3.89
N PRO A 77 -23.56 -1.15 -4.65
CA PRO A 77 -24.85 -1.71 -4.21
C PRO A 77 -24.78 -3.20 -3.84
N ASP A 78 -25.64 -3.63 -2.91
CA ASP A 78 -25.69 -4.98 -2.33
C ASP A 78 -25.78 -6.14 -3.35
N ALA A 79 -26.24 -5.89 -4.58
CA ALA A 79 -26.33 -6.90 -5.65
C ALA A 79 -24.96 -7.38 -6.16
N PHE A 80 -23.87 -6.70 -5.77
CA PHE A 80 -22.51 -6.96 -6.21
C PHE A 80 -21.64 -7.65 -5.15
N VAL A 81 -22.17 -7.95 -3.95
CA VAL A 81 -21.48 -8.79 -2.95
C VAL A 81 -21.62 -10.26 -3.36
N LEU A 82 -20.91 -10.65 -4.43
CA LEU A 82 -21.04 -11.97 -5.06
C LEU A 82 -20.10 -13.05 -4.49
N THR A 83 -19.32 -12.74 -3.46
CA THR A 83 -18.50 -13.74 -2.79
C THR A 83 -18.99 -13.98 -1.36
N THR A 84 -19.04 -15.24 -0.95
CA THR A 84 -19.24 -15.69 0.44
C THR A 84 -18.22 -15.13 1.44
N ASP A 85 -17.23 -14.40 0.95
CA ASP A 85 -16.03 -13.98 1.68
C ASP A 85 -16.18 -12.61 2.34
N TRP A 86 -17.29 -11.91 2.09
CA TRP A 86 -17.64 -10.65 2.75
C TRP A 86 -18.79 -10.88 3.73
N ALA A 87 -18.71 -10.25 4.91
CA ALA A 87 -19.85 -10.13 5.81
C ALA A 87 -21.01 -9.39 5.10
N PRO A 88 -22.30 -9.66 5.44
CA PRO A 88 -23.47 -9.14 4.74
C PRO A 88 -23.75 -7.65 5.06
N VAL A 89 -22.75 -6.79 4.83
CA VAL A 89 -22.79 -5.36 5.16
C VAL A 89 -22.59 -4.54 3.88
N LYS A 90 -23.36 -3.47 3.71
CA LYS A 90 -23.29 -2.62 2.52
C LYS A 90 -21.91 -1.97 2.36
N HIS A 91 -21.34 -2.02 1.15
CA HIS A 91 -20.08 -1.36 0.76
C HIS A 91 -20.38 0.02 0.19
N GLU A 92 -20.66 0.99 1.05
CA GLU A 92 -20.89 2.36 0.62
C GLU A 92 -19.56 3.13 0.62
N PHE A 93 -19.30 3.94 -0.42
CA PHE A 93 -18.13 4.81 -0.46
C PHE A 93 -18.03 5.72 0.78
N ALA A 94 -19.17 6.13 1.35
CA ALA A 94 -19.21 6.90 2.60
C ALA A 94 -18.50 6.21 3.78
N LYS A 95 -18.37 4.88 3.77
CA LYS A 95 -17.66 4.13 4.80
C LYS A 95 -16.14 4.11 4.61
N LEU A 96 -15.64 4.50 3.43
CA LEU A 96 -14.21 4.73 3.19
C LEU A 96 -13.70 5.99 3.87
N VAL A 97 -14.62 6.91 4.15
CA VAL A 97 -14.26 8.20 4.68
C VAL A 97 -13.67 8.05 6.09
N GLY A 98 -12.41 8.43 6.24
CA GLY A 98 -11.61 8.31 7.46
C GLY A 98 -11.04 6.91 7.67
N SER A 99 -11.21 6.00 6.71
CA SER A 99 -10.92 4.59 6.88
C SER A 99 -10.10 3.96 5.76
N ASP A 100 -9.75 4.67 4.69
CA ASP A 100 -8.66 4.28 3.80
C ASP A 100 -7.39 5.03 4.19
N GLY A 101 -6.59 4.43 5.08
CA GLY A 101 -5.36 5.05 5.51
C GLY A 101 -4.30 4.09 5.99
N PHE A 102 -3.05 4.43 5.72
CA PHE A 102 -1.88 3.70 6.18
C PHE A 102 -1.03 4.60 7.06
N GLU A 103 -0.66 4.09 8.24
CA GLU A 103 0.27 4.74 9.14
C GLU A 103 1.42 3.80 9.51
N PHE A 104 2.62 4.38 9.60
CA PHE A 104 3.83 3.68 10.00
C PHE A 104 4.88 4.67 10.50
N ASN A 105 5.89 4.13 11.17
CA ASN A 105 7.12 4.84 11.50
C ASN A 105 8.23 4.40 10.55
N ILE A 106 9.10 5.32 10.18
CA ILE A 106 10.26 5.07 9.33
C ILE A 106 11.53 5.62 9.96
N ALA A 107 12.56 4.77 10.05
CA ALA A 107 13.86 5.13 10.60
C ALA A 107 14.65 5.98 9.60
N THR A 108 15.08 7.17 10.03
CA THR A 108 15.97 8.06 9.27
C THR A 108 17.26 8.30 10.06
N THR A 109 18.27 8.91 9.42
CA THR A 109 19.49 9.36 10.09
C THR A 109 19.21 10.39 11.20
N GLY A 110 18.10 11.12 11.10
CA GLY A 110 17.61 12.07 12.11
C GLY A 110 16.64 11.46 13.13
N GLY A 111 16.56 10.14 13.22
CA GLY A 111 15.64 9.41 14.11
C GLY A 111 14.37 8.89 13.42
N SER A 112 13.45 8.35 14.21
CA SER A 112 12.18 7.81 13.70
C SER A 112 11.23 8.93 13.28
N LYS A 113 10.64 8.83 12.08
CA LYS A 113 9.62 9.73 11.57
C LYS A 113 8.29 9.01 11.45
N PHE A 114 7.19 9.71 11.71
CA PHE A 114 5.84 9.18 11.57
C PHE A 114 5.23 9.65 10.25
N VAL A 115 4.69 8.70 9.48
CA VAL A 115 3.99 8.94 8.23
C VAL A 115 2.59 8.36 8.37
N LYS A 116 1.58 9.17 8.04
CA LYS A 116 0.20 8.74 7.93
C LYS A 116 -0.43 9.34 6.69
N VAL A 117 -1.09 8.51 5.91
CA VAL A 117 -1.87 8.90 4.75
C VAL A 117 -3.29 8.42 4.99
N GLU A 118 -4.25 9.31 4.86
CA GLU A 118 -5.69 9.02 4.91
C GLU A 118 -6.30 9.59 3.63
N TYR A 119 -6.65 8.77 2.64
CA TYR A 119 -7.01 9.28 1.31
C TYR A 119 -8.47 9.76 1.25
N ALA A 120 -9.40 8.98 1.78
CA ALA A 120 -10.82 9.32 1.75
C ALA A 120 -11.18 10.19 2.97
N LYS A 121 -11.23 11.52 2.84
CA LYS A 121 -11.92 12.40 3.79
C LYS A 121 -13.30 12.84 3.28
N ASN A 122 -14.10 13.42 4.18
CA ASN A 122 -15.43 13.95 3.86
C ASN A 122 -15.41 15.01 2.75
N ASP A 123 -14.26 15.65 2.50
CA ASP A 123 -14.05 16.65 1.45
C ASP A 123 -13.40 16.08 0.18
N GLY A 124 -13.15 14.77 0.14
CA GLY A 124 -12.53 14.08 -1.00
C GLY A 124 -11.02 14.31 -1.15
N ASN A 125 -10.37 15.02 -0.20
CA ASN A 125 -8.94 15.30 -0.28
C ASN A 125 -8.13 14.35 0.62
N PRO A 126 -6.94 13.92 0.17
CA PRO A 126 -6.04 13.17 1.04
C PRO A 126 -5.56 14.02 2.20
N ASN A 127 -5.53 13.40 3.38
CA ASN A 127 -4.91 13.94 4.57
C ASN A 127 -3.60 13.23 4.84
N ILE A 128 -2.53 13.92 4.46
CA ILE A 128 -1.17 13.45 4.66
C ILE A 128 -0.64 14.10 5.94
N LYS A 129 -0.45 13.30 6.97
CA LYS A 129 0.22 13.71 8.21
C LYS A 129 1.65 13.18 8.20
N ASN A 130 2.58 14.10 8.08
CA ASN A 130 4.01 13.84 8.23
C ASN A 130 4.54 14.77 9.32
N ASN A 131 4.93 14.23 10.47
CA ASN A 131 5.29 15.02 11.64
C ASN A 131 6.50 15.97 11.40
N ASP A 132 7.28 15.75 10.33
CA ASP A 132 8.39 16.62 9.96
C ASP A 132 8.34 17.17 8.53
N GLY A 133 7.24 16.97 7.78
CA GLY A 133 6.96 17.57 6.45
C GLY A 133 8.02 17.37 5.34
N THR A 134 9.17 16.75 5.64
CA THR A 134 10.39 16.74 4.82
C THR A 134 10.79 15.33 4.42
N VAL A 135 10.31 14.30 5.13
CA VAL A 135 10.66 12.91 4.79
C VAL A 135 9.85 12.37 3.61
N LEU A 136 8.60 12.78 3.45
CA LEU A 136 7.71 12.34 2.39
C LEU A 136 7.65 13.44 1.33
N LEU A 137 8.09 13.12 0.11
CA LEU A 137 8.09 14.02 -1.03
C LEU A 137 6.81 13.89 -1.84
N ASP A 138 6.35 12.65 -2.06
CA ASP A 138 5.13 12.36 -2.81
C ASP A 138 4.44 11.07 -2.31
N VAL A 139 3.13 10.96 -2.57
CA VAL A 139 2.34 9.76 -2.32
C VAL A 139 1.18 9.67 -3.29
N ALA A 140 0.93 8.45 -3.78
CA ALA A 140 -0.25 8.11 -4.56
C ALA A 140 -0.90 6.82 -4.03
N THR A 141 -2.20 6.66 -4.30
CA THR A 141 -2.94 5.45 -3.92
C THR A 141 -3.72 4.88 -5.09
N SER A 142 -3.93 3.57 -5.10
CA SER A 142 -4.86 2.92 -6.03
C SER A 142 -6.30 3.50 -5.97
N LEU A 143 -6.73 4.04 -4.82
CA LEU A 143 -8.03 4.69 -4.68
C LEU A 143 -8.07 6.01 -5.46
N GLU A 144 -7.01 6.83 -5.36
CA GLU A 144 -6.80 8.02 -6.18
C GLU A 144 -6.89 7.71 -7.67
N LEU A 145 -6.12 6.70 -8.09
CA LEU A 145 -6.07 6.26 -9.48
C LEU A 145 -7.46 5.87 -9.98
N ASN A 146 -8.20 5.08 -9.19
CA ASN A 146 -9.55 4.66 -9.54
C ASN A 146 -10.48 5.86 -9.69
N LEU A 147 -10.50 6.77 -8.71
CA LEU A 147 -11.36 7.96 -8.74
C LEU A 147 -11.04 8.88 -9.92
N ALA A 148 -9.75 9.07 -10.24
CA ALA A 148 -9.30 9.85 -11.40
C ALA A 148 -9.79 9.26 -12.73
N ASN A 149 -9.99 7.94 -12.79
CA ASN A 149 -10.53 7.23 -13.96
C ASN A 149 -12.06 7.08 -13.93
N GLY A 150 -12.75 7.70 -12.98
CA GLY A 150 -14.21 7.66 -12.85
C GLY A 150 -14.74 6.39 -12.19
N PHE A 151 -13.88 5.63 -11.51
CA PHE A 151 -14.24 4.45 -10.73
C PHE A 151 -14.48 4.85 -9.26
N GLY A 152 -15.74 5.00 -8.87
CA GLY A 152 -16.15 5.36 -7.50
C GLY A 152 -16.92 6.68 -7.41
N ASP A 153 -17.56 6.92 -6.26
CA ASP A 153 -18.39 8.10 -6.02
C ASP A 153 -17.53 9.30 -5.62
N ASN A 154 -17.55 10.37 -6.42
CA ASN A 154 -16.92 11.63 -6.01
C ASN A 154 -17.90 12.41 -5.12
N VAL A 155 -17.75 12.22 -3.80
CA VAL A 155 -18.57 12.83 -2.73
C VAL A 155 -18.76 14.34 -2.92
N ALA A 156 -17.80 15.02 -3.56
CA ALA A 156 -17.85 16.46 -3.81
C ALA A 156 -18.99 16.89 -4.76
N THR A 157 -19.55 15.99 -5.57
CA THR A 157 -20.50 16.36 -6.63
C THR A 157 -21.97 16.15 -6.27
N GLY A 158 -22.28 15.53 -5.13
CA GLY A 158 -23.67 15.21 -4.74
C GLY A 158 -24.44 14.41 -5.81
N GLY A 159 -23.71 13.78 -6.73
CA GLY A 159 -24.24 13.03 -7.85
C GLY A 159 -24.82 11.70 -7.41
N ALA A 160 -25.71 11.14 -8.23
CA ALA A 160 -26.19 9.78 -8.00
C ALA A 160 -25.00 8.81 -8.16
N ASN A 161 -24.73 8.09 -7.07
CA ASN A 161 -23.86 6.92 -6.95
C ASN A 161 -23.53 6.27 -8.32
N PRO A 162 -22.32 6.45 -8.88
CA PRO A 162 -21.93 5.69 -10.06
C PRO A 162 -22.03 4.21 -9.69
N GLN A 163 -22.72 3.44 -10.53
CA GLN A 163 -22.86 2.01 -10.30
C GLN A 163 -21.46 1.43 -10.15
N SER A 164 -21.20 0.84 -8.99
CA SER A 164 -20.06 -0.05 -8.82
C SER A 164 -20.10 -1.14 -9.86
N PRO A 165 -18.96 -1.51 -10.43
CA PRO A 165 -18.87 -2.59 -11.36
C PRO A 165 -19.12 -3.91 -10.66
N ASP A 166 -19.49 -4.90 -11.47
CA ASP A 166 -19.49 -6.29 -11.05
C ASP A 166 -18.04 -6.72 -10.68
N PRO A 167 -17.76 -7.17 -9.44
CA PRO A 167 -16.44 -7.67 -9.06
C PRO A 167 -16.02 -8.93 -9.82
N ALA A 168 -16.96 -9.67 -10.42
CA ALA A 168 -16.62 -10.78 -11.31
C ALA A 168 -16.11 -10.32 -12.68
N ALA A 169 -16.36 -9.05 -13.04
CA ALA A 169 -15.95 -8.44 -14.31
C ALA A 169 -15.71 -6.92 -14.14
N PRO A 170 -14.69 -6.52 -13.35
CA PRO A 170 -14.36 -5.12 -13.18
C PRO A 170 -13.95 -4.50 -14.54
N PRO A 171 -14.27 -3.22 -14.79
CA PRO A 171 -13.84 -2.50 -15.97
C PRO A 171 -12.33 -2.60 -16.14
N ALA A 172 -11.89 -2.67 -17.39
CA ALA A 172 -10.47 -2.59 -17.70
C ALA A 172 -9.89 -1.30 -17.10
N GLY A 173 -8.81 -1.42 -16.33
CA GLY A 173 -8.15 -0.31 -15.67
C GLY A 173 -8.59 -0.04 -14.23
N TRP A 174 -9.60 -0.75 -13.69
CA TRP A 174 -9.92 -0.67 -12.27
C TRP A 174 -8.90 -1.47 -11.45
N GLU A 175 -8.21 -0.79 -10.54
CA GLU A 175 -7.29 -1.43 -9.61
C GLU A 175 -8.02 -1.93 -8.36
N GLN A 176 -8.18 -3.25 -8.23
CA GLN A 176 -8.95 -3.85 -7.13
C GLN A 176 -8.13 -3.93 -5.84
N ALA A 177 -6.81 -4.10 -5.91
CA ALA A 177 -5.98 -4.15 -4.71
C ALA A 177 -5.85 -2.76 -4.11
N ILE A 178 -5.82 -2.67 -2.78
CA ILE A 178 -5.34 -1.46 -2.13
C ILE A 178 -3.83 -1.39 -2.28
N GLN A 179 -3.37 -0.33 -2.92
CA GLN A 179 -1.97 -0.01 -3.14
C GLN A 179 -1.66 1.41 -2.65
N TYR A 180 -0.51 1.56 -2.02
CA TYR A 180 0.08 2.85 -1.65
C TYR A 180 1.49 2.94 -2.23
N GLU A 181 1.81 4.08 -2.83
CA GLU A 181 3.14 4.41 -3.34
C GLU A 181 3.66 5.67 -2.67
N PHE A 182 4.91 5.64 -2.25
CA PHE A 182 5.54 6.74 -1.53
C PHE A 182 6.89 7.05 -2.15
N GLU A 183 7.18 8.34 -2.29
CA GLU A 183 8.52 8.86 -2.54
C GLU A 183 9.03 9.57 -1.28
N PHE A 184 10.19 9.14 -0.78
CA PHE A 184 10.85 9.76 0.37
C PHE A 184 12.15 10.45 -0.03
N ASP A 185 12.50 11.50 0.73
CA ASP A 185 13.78 12.19 0.59
C ASP A 185 14.93 11.25 0.95
N GLY A 186 15.64 10.79 -0.08
CA GLY A 186 16.74 9.83 0.04
C GLY A 186 17.91 10.34 0.88
N MET A 187 18.07 11.65 1.01
CA MET A 187 19.16 12.24 1.80
C MET A 187 19.01 12.01 3.30
N LEU A 188 17.78 11.74 3.77
CA LEU A 188 17.52 11.48 5.18
C LEU A 188 17.90 10.05 5.60
N PHE A 189 18.31 9.19 4.67
CA PHE A 189 18.56 7.77 4.92
C PHE A 189 20.01 7.39 4.65
N ALA A 190 20.59 6.61 5.56
CA ALA A 190 21.92 6.07 5.34
C ALA A 190 21.93 5.13 4.11
N PRO A 191 23.05 5.02 3.39
CA PRO A 191 23.18 4.07 2.28
C PRO A 191 22.81 2.65 2.72
N GLY A 192 21.90 2.00 1.98
CA GLY A 192 21.42 0.65 2.27
C GLY A 192 20.50 0.51 3.49
N ALA A 193 20.09 1.60 4.14
CA ALA A 193 19.32 1.56 5.39
C ALA A 193 17.80 1.38 5.22
N ILE A 194 17.33 1.02 4.02
CA ILE A 194 15.90 0.89 3.73
C ILE A 194 15.57 -0.57 3.49
N GLY A 195 14.71 -1.08 4.36
CA GLY A 195 14.20 -2.45 4.36
C GLY A 195 13.03 -2.55 5.34
N PRO A 196 12.35 -3.70 5.43
CA PRO A 196 11.23 -3.88 6.36
C PRO A 196 11.55 -3.54 7.81
N SER A 197 12.80 -3.72 8.23
CA SER A 197 13.27 -3.39 9.58
C SER A 197 13.39 -1.89 9.86
N ALA A 198 13.43 -1.05 8.81
CA ALA A 198 13.42 0.41 8.93
C ALA A 198 12.00 0.96 9.09
N LEU A 199 10.98 0.16 8.76
CA LEU A 199 9.58 0.50 8.93
C LEU A 199 9.09 -0.11 10.24
N ALA A 200 8.18 0.53 10.98
CA ALA A 200 7.64 -0.03 12.22
C ALA A 200 6.21 0.42 12.46
N ASN A 201 5.45 -0.36 13.23
CA ASN A 201 4.06 -0.07 13.58
C ASN A 201 3.19 0.19 12.34
N GLY A 202 3.31 -0.65 11.30
CA GLY A 202 2.46 -0.55 10.11
C GLY A 202 1.02 -0.94 10.44
N ILE A 203 0.14 0.06 10.38
CA ILE A 203 -1.28 -0.09 10.66
C ILE A 203 -2.05 0.46 9.47
N LEU A 204 -2.87 -0.37 8.85
CA LEU A 204 -3.89 0.08 7.93
C LEU A 204 -5.22 0.24 8.67
N HIS A 205 -5.79 1.42 8.50
CA HIS A 205 -7.20 1.61 8.61
C HIS A 205 -7.77 1.29 7.24
N ALA A 206 -8.66 0.32 7.18
CA ALA A 206 -9.34 -0.15 5.97
C ALA A 206 -10.76 -0.54 6.39
N SER A 207 -11.70 0.41 6.37
CA SER A 207 -13.12 0.14 6.68
C SER A 207 -14.04 0.40 5.48
N PRO A 208 -15.06 -0.44 5.23
CA PRO A 208 -15.18 -1.79 5.78
C PRO A 208 -14.10 -2.68 5.15
N ASN A 209 -13.38 -3.46 5.95
CA ASN A 209 -12.58 -4.56 5.41
C ASN A 209 -13.49 -5.79 5.16
N LYS A 210 -12.95 -6.80 4.47
CA LYS A 210 -13.69 -8.03 4.15
C LYS A 210 -14.18 -8.82 5.35
N LEU A 211 -13.66 -8.49 6.52
CA LEU A 211 -13.71 -9.29 7.72
C LEU A 211 -14.64 -8.69 8.80
N ASP A 212 -15.50 -7.74 8.39
CA ASP A 212 -16.51 -7.03 9.19
C ASP A 212 -15.94 -6.01 10.19
N GLY A 213 -16.49 -4.78 10.18
CA GLY A 213 -16.21 -3.73 11.16
C GLY A 213 -15.10 -2.71 10.82
N ASP A 214 -14.79 -1.87 11.81
CA ASP A 214 -13.75 -0.83 11.76
C ASP A 214 -12.37 -1.33 12.22
N ASN A 215 -12.12 -2.61 11.96
CA ASN A 215 -10.96 -3.31 12.46
C ASN A 215 -9.68 -2.82 11.77
N LYS A 216 -8.60 -2.70 12.55
CA LYS A 216 -7.28 -2.37 12.03
C LYS A 216 -6.65 -3.59 11.38
N VAL A 217 -5.89 -3.35 10.32
CA VAL A 217 -5.01 -4.36 9.73
C VAL A 217 -3.57 -4.02 10.12
N LEU A 218 -2.87 -4.98 10.71
CA LEU A 218 -1.51 -4.85 11.19
C LEU A 218 -0.56 -5.60 10.26
N ILE A 219 0.63 -5.06 10.06
CA ILE A 219 1.73 -5.74 9.36
C ILE A 219 2.82 -6.09 10.39
N PRO A 220 2.72 -7.25 11.07
CA PRO A 220 3.54 -7.56 12.25
C PRO A 220 5.04 -7.71 11.94
N CYS A 221 5.38 -8.00 10.69
CA CYS A 221 6.76 -8.27 10.30
C CYS A 221 7.60 -6.99 10.13
N LEU A 222 6.96 -5.82 10.05
CA LEU A 222 7.65 -4.53 9.96
C LEU A 222 8.35 -4.21 11.29
N GLY A 223 9.61 -3.81 11.19
CA GLY A 223 10.46 -3.45 12.34
C GLY A 223 11.25 -4.62 12.90
N ILE A 224 11.03 -5.82 12.34
CA ILE A 224 11.76 -7.03 12.68
C ILE A 224 12.93 -7.18 11.71
N ALA A 225 14.14 -7.41 12.24
CA ALA A 225 15.33 -7.52 11.41
C ALA A 225 15.35 -8.84 10.62
N ALA A 226 15.90 -8.80 9.40
CA ALA A 226 16.05 -10.00 8.58
C ALA A 226 16.82 -11.11 9.33
N GLY A 227 16.34 -12.35 9.21
CA GLY A 227 16.89 -13.50 9.93
C GLY A 227 16.39 -13.68 11.38
N GLN A 228 15.54 -12.77 11.87
CA GLN A 228 14.79 -12.97 13.11
C GLN A 228 13.44 -13.66 12.82
N THR A 229 12.95 -14.45 13.78
CA THR A 229 11.63 -15.06 13.70
C THR A 229 10.55 -13.98 13.54
N GLY A 230 9.72 -14.10 12.50
CA GLY A 230 8.65 -13.15 12.20
C GLY A 230 9.05 -11.98 11.31
N ALA A 231 10.29 -11.94 10.81
CA ALA A 231 10.70 -10.96 9.81
C ALA A 231 9.93 -11.14 8.49
N CYS A 232 9.78 -10.06 7.72
CA CYS A 232 9.18 -10.17 6.39
C CYS A 232 10.12 -10.97 5.47
N GLU A 233 9.56 -11.86 4.66
CA GLU A 233 10.34 -12.78 3.83
C GLU A 233 10.68 -12.13 2.48
N PRO A 234 11.96 -12.06 2.07
CA PRO A 234 12.31 -11.55 0.75
C PRO A 234 11.87 -12.53 -0.35
N THR A 235 11.24 -12.03 -1.42
CA THR A 235 10.81 -12.88 -2.55
C THR A 235 11.88 -13.07 -3.60
N THR A 236 12.83 -12.13 -3.66
CA THR A 236 14.06 -12.24 -4.44
C THR A 236 15.22 -12.54 -3.49
N PRO A 237 15.98 -13.63 -3.67
CA PRO A 237 17.22 -13.81 -2.93
C PRO A 237 18.13 -12.59 -3.19
N PRO A 238 18.92 -12.13 -2.20
CA PRO A 238 19.87 -11.04 -2.41
C PRO A 238 20.69 -11.37 -3.66
N PRO A 239 20.96 -10.39 -4.55
CA PRO A 239 21.71 -10.65 -5.77
C PRO A 239 22.95 -11.44 -5.38
N THR A 240 23.11 -12.63 -5.97
CA THR A 240 24.28 -13.47 -5.72
C THR A 240 25.47 -12.58 -5.98
N ALA A 241 26.25 -12.27 -4.94
CA ALA A 241 27.38 -11.36 -5.05
C ALA A 241 28.17 -11.80 -6.29
N MET A 242 28.22 -10.94 -7.31
CA MET A 242 29.09 -11.22 -8.45
C MET A 242 30.48 -11.33 -7.85
N SER A 243 31.08 -12.52 -7.96
CA SER A 243 32.46 -12.74 -7.56
C SER A 243 33.29 -11.64 -8.20
N GLU A 244 33.98 -10.83 -7.38
CA GLU A 244 34.97 -9.91 -7.90
C GLU A 244 35.96 -10.70 -8.78
N PRO A 245 36.30 -10.20 -9.99
CA PRO A 245 37.27 -10.85 -10.87
C PRO A 245 38.68 -10.88 -10.28
#